data_AF-A0A7J0E267-F1
#
_entry.id   AF-A0A7J0E267-F1
#
_cell.length_a   1.000
_cell.length_b   1.000
_cell.length_c   1.000
_cell.angle_alpha   90.00
_cell.angle_beta   90.00
_cell.angle_gamma   90.00
#
_symmetry.space_group_name_H-M   'P 1'
#
loop_
_entity.id
_entity.type
_entity.pdbx_description
1 polymer ?
#
loop_
_entity_poly.entity_id
_entity_poly.type
_entity_poly.pdbx_seq_one_letter_code
_entity_poly.pdbx_strand_id
1 'polypeptide(L)'
;MEATTDKFTSTDSKSTRDRSRTQRVFIREMILRNFKSYASEQRVSPFHESFTTVVGPNRSGKSNAIDAMLFVFGKLAKQVISSLRPSLFSEDYCYGSIEVAEWEGK
;
A
#
# COMPACT_ATOMS: atom_id res chain seq x y z
N MET A 1 -55.11 6.77 -37.76
CA MET A 1 -53.68 7.10 -37.64
C MET A 1 -53.35 7.05 -36.17
N GLU A 2 -52.81 5.91 -35.77
CA GLU A 2 -52.54 5.52 -34.40
C GLU A 2 -51.14 6.02 -34.05
N ALA A 3 -51.03 6.96 -33.11
CA ALA A 3 -49.73 7.41 -32.59
C ALA A 3 -49.45 6.62 -31.31
N THR A 4 -48.61 5.60 -31.48
CA THR A 4 -48.09 4.71 -30.45
C THR A 4 -47.31 5.49 -29.40
N THR A 5 -47.62 5.19 -28.14
CA THR A 5 -46.86 5.51 -26.94
C THR A 5 -45.45 4.96 -27.01
N ASP A 6 -44.46 5.77 -26.63
CA ASP A 6 -43.22 5.26 -26.04
C ASP A 6 -42.88 6.10 -24.80
N LYS A 7 -43.43 5.68 -23.66
CA LYS A 7 -42.91 6.09 -22.35
C LYS A 7 -41.75 5.16 -22.03
N PHE A 8 -40.54 5.64 -22.27
CA PHE A 8 -39.32 4.98 -21.84
C PHE A 8 -39.27 5.00 -20.31
N THR A 9 -39.81 3.96 -19.67
CA THR A 9 -39.62 3.69 -18.25
C THR A 9 -38.20 3.16 -18.08
N SER A 10 -37.24 4.05 -17.76
CA SER A 10 -35.96 3.62 -17.21
C SER A 10 -36.21 3.08 -15.81
N THR A 11 -36.43 1.78 -15.73
CA THR A 11 -36.29 1.00 -14.51
C THR A 11 -34.84 1.13 -14.04
N ASP A 12 -34.59 2.06 -13.13
CA ASP A 12 -33.38 2.07 -12.32
C ASP A 12 -33.39 0.78 -11.49
N SER A 13 -32.66 -0.20 -12.01
CA SER A 13 -32.35 -1.42 -11.28
C SER A 13 -31.49 -1.03 -10.09
N LYS A 14 -32.14 -0.82 -8.94
CA LYS A 14 -31.50 -0.84 -7.62
C LYS A 14 -30.81 -2.20 -7.49
N SER A 15 -29.53 -2.25 -7.85
CA SER A 15 -28.66 -3.36 -7.49
C SER A 15 -28.59 -3.38 -5.97
N THR A 16 -29.40 -4.23 -5.35
CA THR A 16 -29.23 -4.64 -3.96
C THR A 16 -27.93 -5.44 -3.90
N ARG A 17 -26.80 -4.74 -3.89
CA ARG A 17 -25.53 -5.31 -3.43
C ARG A 17 -25.76 -5.65 -1.97
N ASP A 18 -26.02 -6.92 -1.71
CA ASP A 18 -25.85 -7.52 -0.41
C ASP A 18 -24.42 -7.21 0.04
N ARG A 19 -24.25 -6.15 0.83
CA ARG A 19 -22.98 -5.81 1.44
C ARG A 19 -22.82 -6.77 2.62
N SER A 20 -22.51 -8.03 2.34
CA SER A 20 -21.72 -8.78 3.30
C SER A 20 -20.54 -7.88 3.63
N ARG A 21 -20.41 -7.46 4.90
CA ARG A 21 -19.38 -6.52 5.34
C ARG A 21 -18.03 -7.11 4.96
N THR A 22 -17.52 -6.70 3.80
CA THR A 22 -16.29 -7.25 3.26
C THR A 22 -15.20 -6.67 4.10
N GLN A 23 -14.64 -7.49 4.99
CA GLN A 23 -13.50 -7.13 5.82
C GLN A 23 -12.38 -6.71 4.88
N ARG A 24 -11.99 -5.43 4.92
CA ARG A 24 -10.95 -4.89 4.05
C ARG A 24 -9.65 -4.89 4.82
N VAL A 25 -8.61 -5.53 4.30
CA VAL A 25 -7.27 -5.41 4.87
C VAL A 25 -6.63 -4.12 4.37
N PHE A 26 -5.98 -3.38 5.25
CA PHE A 26 -5.20 -2.19 4.91
C PHE A 26 -3.83 -2.25 5.56
N ILE A 27 -2.88 -1.50 5.00
CA ILE A 27 -1.55 -1.35 5.58
C ILE A 27 -1.71 -0.47 6.84
N ARG A 28 -1.21 -0.93 7.98
CA ARG A 28 -1.18 -0.15 9.22
C ARG A 28 0.11 0.63 9.33
N GLU A 29 1.25 -0.04 9.24
CA GLU A 29 2.57 0.55 9.48
C GLU A 29 3.60 -0.09 8.56
N MET A 30 4.65 0.65 8.21
CA MET A 30 5.80 0.12 7.50
C MET A 30 7.09 0.45 8.26
N ILE A 31 7.90 -0.57 8.52
CA ILE A 31 9.18 -0.45 9.22
C ILE A 31 10.30 -0.78 8.24
N LEU A 32 11.29 0.12 8.14
CA LEU A 32 12.42 -0.01 7.23
C LEU A 32 13.73 0.17 8.00
N ARG A 33 14.73 -0.68 7.75
CA ARG A 33 16.08 -0.53 8.28
C ARG A 33 17.09 -0.50 7.14
N ASN A 34 17.94 0.53 7.12
CA ASN A 34 19.03 0.68 6.16
C ASN A 34 18.58 0.57 4.69
N PHE A 35 17.45 1.20 4.33
CA PHE A 35 16.87 1.16 2.98
C PHE A 35 17.04 2.48 2.23
N LYS A 36 17.94 2.53 1.25
CA LYS A 36 18.24 3.74 0.45
C LYS A 36 18.54 4.96 1.33
N SER A 37 17.71 6.01 1.26
CA SER A 37 17.84 7.22 2.07
C SER A 37 17.29 7.08 3.50
N TYR A 38 16.69 5.94 3.85
CA TYR A 38 16.22 5.63 5.20
C TYR A 38 17.34 4.95 5.96
N ALA A 39 18.16 5.75 6.63
CA ALA A 39 19.17 5.27 7.56
C ALA A 39 18.50 4.80 8.85
N SER A 40 19.11 3.82 9.53
CA SER A 40 18.61 3.20 10.75
C SER A 40 17.18 2.66 10.61
N GLU A 41 16.53 2.33 11.73
CA GLU A 41 15.11 1.99 11.74
C GLU A 41 14.27 3.27 11.50
N GLN A 42 13.43 3.22 10.47
CA GLN A 42 12.48 4.25 10.12
C GLN A 42 11.09 3.64 10.15
N ARG A 43 10.21 4.23 10.96
CA ARG A 43 8.81 3.85 11.05
C ARG A 43 7.99 4.85 10.25
N VAL A 44 7.37 4.37 9.18
CA VAL A 44 6.42 5.17 8.42
C VAL A 44 5.08 5.06 9.13
N SER A 45 4.70 6.21 9.72
CA SER A 45 3.50 6.50 10.51
C SER A 45 2.25 5.75 10.06
N PRO A 46 1.28 5.51 10.98
CA PRO A 46 0.08 4.77 10.67
C PRO A 46 -0.62 5.28 9.42
N PHE A 47 -0.74 4.39 8.45
CA PHE A 47 -1.45 4.67 7.22
C PHE A 47 -2.95 4.71 7.54
N HIS A 48 -3.61 5.73 7.01
CA HIS A 48 -5.06 5.83 7.11
C HIS A 48 -5.70 4.75 6.25
N GLU A 49 -6.75 4.14 6.79
CA GLU A 49 -7.49 3.06 6.16
C GLU A 49 -7.87 3.40 4.71
N SER A 50 -8.40 4.60 4.44
CA SER A 50 -8.93 4.93 3.11
C SER A 50 -7.91 5.55 2.17
N PHE A 51 -7.06 6.45 2.67
CA PHE A 51 -6.19 7.26 1.83
C PHE A 51 -5.08 7.91 2.65
N THR A 52 -3.83 7.72 2.21
CA THR A 52 -2.65 8.34 2.82
C THR A 52 -1.87 9.07 1.73
N THR A 53 -1.48 10.33 2.00
CA THR A 53 -0.62 11.11 1.09
C THR A 53 0.78 11.23 1.67
N VAL A 54 1.79 10.98 0.85
CA VAL A 54 3.21 11.21 1.21
C VAL A 54 3.67 12.54 0.64
N VAL A 55 3.99 13.51 1.50
CA VAL A 55 4.43 14.87 1.13
C VAL A 55 5.78 15.22 1.77
N GLY A 56 6.46 16.23 1.23
CA GLY A 56 7.74 16.72 1.77
C GLY A 56 8.68 17.35 0.74
N PRO A 57 9.77 18.01 1.16
CA PRO A 57 10.70 18.75 0.31
C PRO A 57 11.35 17.91 -0.80
N ASN A 58 11.74 18.50 -1.93
CA ASN A 58 12.41 17.75 -3.00
C ASN A 58 13.63 16.98 -2.49
N ARG A 59 13.82 15.75 -3.00
CA ARG A 59 14.87 14.80 -2.55
C ARG A 59 14.77 14.29 -1.11
N SER A 60 13.68 14.53 -0.38
CA SER A 60 13.46 13.99 0.98
C SER A 60 13.22 12.47 1.06
N GLY A 61 13.36 11.72 -0.04
CA GLY A 61 13.19 10.26 -0.06
C GLY A 61 11.76 9.76 -0.26
N LYS A 62 10.76 10.60 -0.57
CA LYS A 62 9.36 10.18 -0.77
C LYS A 62 9.17 9.06 -1.79
N SER A 63 9.88 9.12 -2.93
CA SER A 63 9.83 8.07 -3.96
C SER A 63 10.37 6.74 -3.43
N ASN A 64 11.29 6.78 -2.46
CA ASN A 64 11.82 5.58 -1.82
C ASN A 64 10.77 4.90 -0.94
N ALA A 65 9.71 5.58 -0.49
CA ALA A 65 8.61 4.93 0.23
C ALA A 65 7.86 3.92 -0.67
N ILE A 66 7.67 4.27 -1.95
CA ILE A 66 7.08 3.34 -2.94
C ILE A 66 8.06 2.21 -3.25
N ASP A 67 9.35 2.54 -3.42
CA ASP A 67 10.38 1.53 -3.63
C ASP A 67 10.47 0.54 -2.46
N ALA A 68 10.25 1.02 -1.23
CA ALA A 68 10.21 0.21 -0.03
C ALA A 68 9.00 -0.74 -0.01
N MET A 69 7.81 -0.26 -0.39
CA MET A 69 6.64 -1.13 -0.55
C MET A 69 6.90 -2.22 -1.60
N LEU A 70 7.51 -1.86 -2.73
CA LEU A 70 7.89 -2.82 -3.77
C LEU A 70 8.95 -3.83 -3.31
N PHE A 71 9.87 -3.38 -2.45
CA PHE A 71 10.87 -4.25 -1.83
C PHE A 71 10.23 -5.30 -0.92
N VAL A 72 9.31 -4.88 -0.03
CA VAL A 72 8.62 -5.76 0.92
C VAL A 72 7.66 -6.73 0.22
N PHE A 73 6.92 -6.28 -0.80
CA PHE A 73 5.97 -7.14 -1.54
C PHE A 73 6.61 -8.06 -2.59
N GLY A 74 7.94 -8.01 -2.80
CA GLY A 74 8.67 -9.10 -3.42
C GLY A 74 9.16 -8.89 -4.86
N LYS A 75 10.11 -7.97 -5.07
CA LYS A 75 10.96 -8.03 -6.29
C LYS A 75 12.46 -7.76 -6.14
N LEU A 76 13.00 -7.44 -4.96
CA LEU A 76 14.43 -7.05 -4.84
C LEU A 76 15.26 -7.73 -3.74
N ALA A 77 14.69 -8.62 -2.92
CA ALA A 77 15.48 -9.33 -1.91
C ALA A 77 16.70 -10.05 -2.53
N LYS A 78 16.56 -10.65 -3.72
CA LYS A 78 17.67 -11.38 -4.38
C LYS A 78 18.82 -10.49 -4.88
N GLN A 79 18.57 -9.26 -5.32
CA GLN A 79 19.62 -8.39 -5.90
C GLN A 79 20.46 -7.66 -4.84
N VAL A 80 19.84 -7.29 -3.72
CA VAL A 80 20.55 -6.70 -2.57
C VAL A 80 21.42 -7.75 -1.87
N ILE A 81 20.90 -8.97 -1.70
CA ILE A 81 21.62 -10.08 -1.06
C ILE A 81 22.82 -10.57 -1.91
N SER A 82 22.74 -10.49 -3.24
CA SER A 82 23.83 -10.90 -4.15
C SER A 82 25.04 -9.96 -4.15
N SER A 83 24.88 -8.69 -3.75
CA SER A 83 25.93 -7.67 -3.85
C SER A 83 26.66 -7.40 -2.53
N LEU A 84 26.22 -8.03 -1.43
CA LEU A 84 26.81 -7.85 -0.11
C LEU A 84 27.84 -8.95 0.16
N ARG A 85 29.11 -8.52 0.22
CA ARG A 85 30.28 -9.33 0.51
C ARG A 85 30.10 -10.05 1.87
N PRO A 86 30.21 -11.40 1.96
CA PRO A 86 29.91 -12.17 3.18
C PRO A 86 30.83 -11.93 4.40
N SER A 87 31.78 -10.99 4.35
CA SER A 87 32.85 -10.85 5.34
C SER A 87 32.64 -9.75 6.39
N LEU A 88 31.43 -9.20 6.53
CA LEU A 88 31.08 -8.27 7.61
C LEU A 88 29.73 -8.68 8.21
N PHE A 89 29.76 -9.66 9.11
CA PHE A 89 28.66 -9.85 10.05
C PHE A 89 28.74 -8.75 11.12
N SER A 90 28.09 -7.62 10.84
CA SER A 90 27.90 -6.52 11.79
C SER A 90 26.67 -5.71 11.37
N GLU A 91 25.56 -5.90 12.09
CA GLU A 91 24.39 -5.00 12.28
C GLU A 91 23.69 -4.26 11.11
N ASP A 92 24.16 -4.35 9.86
CA ASP A 92 23.69 -3.51 8.75
C ASP A 92 22.90 -4.24 7.67
N TYR A 93 22.07 -5.22 8.04
CA TYR A 93 21.16 -5.85 7.08
C TYR A 93 20.02 -4.90 6.70
N CYS A 94 19.81 -4.71 5.38
CA CYS A 94 18.64 -3.99 4.86
C CYS A 94 17.38 -4.85 5.05
N TYR A 95 16.44 -4.35 5.84
CA TYR A 95 15.19 -5.03 6.15
C TYR A 95 13.99 -4.11 5.96
N GLY A 96 12.86 -4.71 5.58
CA GLY A 96 11.58 -4.01 5.52
C GLY A 96 10.44 -4.94 5.89
N SER A 97 9.50 -4.45 6.67
CA SER A 97 8.25 -5.13 7.01
C SER A 97 7.06 -4.19 6.89
N ILE A 98 5.91 -4.78 6.56
CA ILE A 98 4.63 -4.10 6.51
C ILE A 98 3.70 -4.81 7.47
N GLU A 99 3.17 -4.06 8.43
CA GLU A 99 2.10 -4.52 9.31
C GLU A 99 0.75 -4.21 8.66
N VAL A 100 -0.13 -5.21 8.62
CA VAL A 100 -1.49 -5.09 8.05
C VAL A 100 -2.52 -5.17 9.16
N ALA A 101 -3.66 -4.50 8.95
CA ALA A 101 -4.79 -4.51 9.86
C ALA A 101 -6.10 -4.72 9.10
N GLU A 102 -7.13 -5.20 9.80
CA GLU A 102 -8.48 -5.35 9.28
C GLU A 102 -9.28 -4.07 9.52
N TRP A 103 -10.01 -3.63 8.49
CA TRP A 103 -10.89 -2.49 8.54
C TRP A 103 -12.31 -2.94 8.92
N GLU A 104 -12.74 -2.55 10.11
CA GLU A 104 -14.12 -2.73 10.56
C GLU A 104 -14.99 -1.62 9.97
N GLY A 105 -15.79 -1.95 8.95
CA GLY A 105 -16.58 -0.98 8.22
C GLY A 105 -17.64 -0.22 9.03
N LYS A 106 -17.24 0.93 9.57
CA LYS A 106 -18.10 1.98 10.12
C LYS A 106 -18.60 2.92 9.03
#